data_AF-A0A2N1KHT2-F1
#
_entry.id   AF-A0A2N1KHT2-F1
#
_cell.length_a   1.000
_cell.length_b   1.000
_cell.length_c   1.000
_cell.angle_alpha   90.00
_cell.angle_beta   90.00
_cell.angle_gamma   90.00
#
_symmetry.space_group_name_H-M   'P 1'
#
loop_
_entity.id
_entity.type
_entity.pdbx_description
1 polymer ?
#
loop_
_entity_poly.entity_id
_entity_poly.type
_entity_poly.pdbx_seq_one_letter_code
_entity_poly.pdbx_strand_id
1 'polypeptide(L)'
;MLAISKDTNSFKWVIVLSIIPILLFFYTFFSYVSNIPFQDDYDALLEPVTAFKNMPHFSWNEFVKIIWTQDDERRIVLDRVIALLIYAVHGSLDLRIQMFVGLLSIIGLLYFFYTIIKGAQLPAILLLCGALLLFHIQYYEAIFWGMIPLQHIIVYFFAIGTFYNLYSPTPVRIITAVLMGILAIFSDVSGTFVLPAGIAVLTLQRQWKYVAIWVIAMGAMIWLYYHNLEIPAYRPKLSDNLAHPKLIIYNFLAFSGISADANTLFAHTNRVTLILFTGMILWGVLFYYVFLLIKTASSRTIFMFSLAGKLPFGEALFT
;
A
#
# COMPACT_ATOMS: atom_id res chain seq x y z
N MET A 1 2.08 -23.54 19.48
CA MET A 1 2.68 -22.49 18.63
C MET A 1 3.60 -23.21 17.65
N LEU A 2 3.13 -23.49 16.43
CA LEU A 2 3.90 -24.21 15.41
C LEU A 2 5.01 -23.28 14.89
N ALA A 3 6.09 -23.16 15.67
CA ALA A 3 7.41 -22.84 15.12
C ALA A 3 7.64 -23.82 13.97
N ILE A 4 8.00 -23.30 12.78
CA ILE A 4 8.19 -24.04 11.51
C ILE A 4 8.53 -25.50 11.83
N SER A 5 7.49 -26.34 11.91
CA SER A 5 7.71 -27.71 12.35
C SER A 5 8.50 -28.35 11.22
N LYS A 6 9.51 -29.14 11.59
CA LYS A 6 10.37 -29.92 10.69
C LYS A 6 9.60 -30.95 9.84
N ASP A 7 8.28 -30.88 9.79
CA ASP A 7 7.43 -31.68 8.94
C ASP A 7 7.30 -31.00 7.58
N THR A 8 8.27 -31.31 6.71
CA THR A 8 8.36 -30.78 5.34
C THR A 8 7.09 -31.00 4.52
N ASN A 9 6.26 -32.00 4.85
CA ASN A 9 5.00 -32.27 4.18
C ASN A 9 3.94 -31.23 4.54
N SER A 10 3.79 -30.88 5.82
CA SER A 10 2.86 -29.85 6.28
C SER A 10 3.14 -28.49 5.62
N PHE A 11 4.42 -28.12 5.47
CA PHE A 11 4.81 -26.88 4.78
C PHE A 11 4.47 -26.90 3.28
N LYS A 12 4.71 -28.02 2.59
CA LYS A 12 4.33 -28.20 1.18
C LYS A 12 2.82 -28.03 0.98
N TRP A 13 2.00 -28.63 1.85
CA TRP A 13 0.55 -28.50 1.78
C TRP A 13 0.09 -27.06 1.95
N VAL A 14 0.68 -26.31 2.89
CA VAL A 14 0.36 -24.88 3.06
C VAL A 14 0.65 -24.09 1.78
N ILE A 15 1.79 -24.32 1.13
CA ILE A 15 2.12 -23.65 -0.15
C ILE A 15 1.08 -24.01 -1.22
N VAL A 16 0.74 -25.29 -1.37
CA VAL A 16 -0.25 -25.75 -2.35
C VAL A 16 -1.60 -25.09 -2.08
N LEU A 17 -2.06 -25.06 -0.83
CA LEU A 17 -3.31 -24.43 -0.43
C LEU A 17 -3.29 -22.91 -0.67
N SER A 18 -2.15 -22.24 -0.50
CA SER A 18 -2.00 -20.81 -0.79
C SER A 18 -2.11 -20.47 -2.28
N ILE A 19 -1.84 -21.42 -3.19
CA ILE A 19 -1.97 -21.21 -4.64
C ILE A 19 -3.43 -21.22 -5.09
N ILE A 20 -4.29 -21.98 -4.41
CA ILE A 20 -5.73 -22.10 -4.76
C ILE A 20 -6.43 -20.74 -4.83
N PRO A 21 -6.41 -19.86 -3.80
CA PRO A 21 -7.09 -18.57 -3.88
C PRO A 21 -6.50 -17.67 -4.98
N ILE A 22 -5.20 -17.76 -5.26
CA ILE A 22 -4.55 -17.01 -6.35
C ILE A 22 -5.13 -17.43 -7.71
N LEU A 23 -5.21 -18.75 -7.96
CA LEU A 23 -5.75 -19.27 -9.20
C LEU A 23 -7.24 -18.93 -9.35
N LEU A 24 -8.03 -19.08 -8.29
CA LEU A 24 -9.46 -18.73 -8.31
C LEU A 24 -9.67 -17.23 -8.55
N PHE A 25 -8.86 -16.39 -7.94
CA PHE A 25 -8.92 -14.94 -8.12
C PHE A 25 -8.65 -14.55 -9.57
N PHE A 26 -7.52 -14.99 -10.15
CA PHE A 26 -7.20 -14.65 -11.53
C PHE A 26 -8.11 -15.33 -12.55
N TYR A 27 -8.56 -16.56 -12.29
CA TYR A 27 -9.59 -17.20 -13.10
C TYR A 27 -10.87 -16.35 -13.13
N THR A 28 -11.33 -15.88 -11.97
CA THR A 28 -12.50 -15.00 -11.86
C THR A 28 -12.26 -13.69 -12.59
N PHE A 29 -11.12 -13.03 -12.37
CA PHE A 29 -10.75 -11.82 -13.08
C PHE A 29 -10.83 -11.99 -14.60
N PHE A 30 -10.14 -12.98 -15.16
CA PHE A 30 -10.14 -13.22 -16.61
C PHE A 30 -11.50 -13.67 -17.16
N SER A 31 -12.37 -14.24 -16.33
CA SER A 31 -13.71 -14.65 -16.74
C SER A 31 -14.69 -13.48 -16.86
N TYR A 32 -14.48 -12.39 -16.09
CA TYR A 32 -15.43 -11.28 -15.98
C TYR A 32 -14.90 -9.92 -16.43
N VAL A 33 -13.58 -9.78 -16.65
CA VAL A 33 -13.00 -8.49 -17.04
C VAL A 33 -13.49 -8.04 -18.42
N SER A 34 -13.93 -6.78 -18.51
CA SER A 34 -14.36 -6.15 -19.76
C SER A 34 -13.50 -4.93 -20.09
N ASN A 35 -13.29 -4.66 -21.38
CA ASN A 35 -12.62 -3.43 -21.84
C ASN A 35 -13.65 -2.30 -22.02
N ILE A 36 -14.27 -1.87 -20.92
CA ILE A 36 -15.29 -0.82 -20.92
C ILE A 36 -14.88 0.23 -19.88
N PRO A 37 -14.68 1.51 -20.27
CA PRO A 37 -14.35 2.56 -19.32
C PRO A 37 -15.50 2.84 -18.36
N PHE A 38 -15.17 3.09 -17.10
CA PHE A 38 -16.10 3.41 -16.04
C PHE A 38 -15.71 4.70 -15.31
N GLN A 39 -16.67 5.62 -15.17
CA GLN A 39 -16.53 6.89 -14.45
C GLN A 39 -15.22 7.63 -14.80
N ASP A 40 -14.30 7.75 -13.85
CA ASP A 40 -13.07 8.51 -13.99
C ASP A 40 -12.17 7.98 -15.11
N ASP A 41 -12.31 6.73 -15.57
CA ASP A 41 -11.48 6.16 -16.66
C ASP A 41 -11.51 7.02 -17.95
N TYR A 42 -12.59 7.75 -18.22
CA TYR A 42 -12.69 8.64 -19.38
C TYR A 42 -11.68 9.79 -19.30
N ASP A 43 -11.71 10.55 -18.21
CA ASP A 43 -10.87 11.75 -18.04
C ASP A 43 -9.46 11.36 -17.58
N ALA A 44 -9.35 10.33 -16.74
CA ALA A 44 -8.10 9.84 -16.17
C ALA A 44 -7.19 9.14 -17.18
N LEU A 45 -7.77 8.36 -18.11
CA LEU A 45 -7.02 7.47 -19.02
C LEU A 45 -7.28 7.77 -20.50
N LEU A 46 -8.55 7.80 -20.93
CA LEU A 46 -8.89 7.93 -22.36
C LEU A 46 -8.49 9.30 -22.93
N GLU A 47 -8.74 10.39 -22.20
CA GLU A 47 -8.35 11.73 -22.61
C GLU A 47 -6.82 11.87 -22.76
N PRO A 48 -5.99 11.47 -21.77
CA PRO A 48 -4.53 11.45 -21.91
C PRO A 48 -4.02 10.62 -23.09
N VAL A 49 -4.59 9.42 -23.33
CA VAL A 49 -4.22 8.59 -24.48
C VAL A 49 -4.62 9.27 -25.79
N THR A 50 -5.77 9.92 -25.84
CA THR A 50 -6.25 10.66 -27.02
C THR A 50 -5.36 11.89 -27.29
N ALA A 51 -4.99 12.64 -26.25
CA ALA A 51 -4.06 13.76 -26.35
C ALA A 51 -2.69 13.30 -26.86
N PHE A 52 -2.19 12.15 -26.38
CA PHE A 52 -0.94 11.57 -26.84
C PHE A 52 -1.03 11.10 -28.30
N LYS A 53 -2.12 10.44 -28.69
CA LYS A 53 -2.37 10.00 -30.06
C LYS A 53 -2.42 11.17 -31.05
N ASN A 54 -3.01 12.29 -30.64
CA ASN A 54 -3.20 13.46 -31.49
C ASN A 54 -1.95 14.35 -31.60
N MET A 55 -0.84 13.97 -30.95
CA MET A 55 0.41 14.70 -31.10
C MET A 55 0.94 14.58 -32.54
N PRO A 56 1.27 15.70 -33.21
CA PRO A 56 1.82 15.65 -34.57
C PRO A 56 3.22 15.01 -34.61
N HIS A 57 4.00 15.18 -33.54
CA HIS A 57 5.29 14.55 -33.32
C HIS A 57 5.52 14.39 -31.81
N PHE A 58 6.32 13.39 -31.43
CA PHE A 58 6.64 13.17 -30.02
C PHE A 58 7.44 14.34 -29.44
N SER A 59 6.97 14.89 -28.31
CA SER A 59 7.63 15.94 -27.54
C SER A 59 7.68 15.55 -26.08
N TRP A 60 8.87 15.57 -25.48
CA TRP A 60 9.06 15.27 -24.06
C TRP A 60 8.24 16.20 -23.15
N ASN A 61 8.15 17.48 -23.51
CA ASN A 61 7.40 18.45 -22.72
C ASN A 61 5.90 18.15 -22.74
N GLU A 62 5.34 17.82 -23.90
CA GLU A 62 3.93 17.45 -24.02
C GLU A 62 3.66 16.10 -23.35
N PHE A 63 4.56 15.13 -23.46
CA PHE A 63 4.44 13.85 -22.76
C PHE A 63 4.40 14.05 -21.24
N VAL A 64 5.35 14.82 -20.67
CA VAL A 64 5.38 15.13 -19.24
C VAL A 64 4.11 15.88 -18.85
N LYS A 65 3.66 16.84 -19.64
CA LYS A 65 2.42 17.57 -19.39
C LYS A 65 1.23 16.61 -19.30
N ILE A 66 1.06 15.67 -20.23
CA ILE A 66 -0.04 14.70 -20.22
C ILE A 66 -0.01 13.85 -18.95
N ILE A 67 1.13 13.21 -18.63
CA ILE A 67 1.18 12.30 -17.47
C ILE A 67 1.11 13.04 -16.14
N TRP A 68 1.52 14.31 -16.10
CA TRP A 68 1.58 15.14 -14.89
C TRP A 68 0.32 15.98 -14.65
N THR A 69 -0.60 16.04 -15.62
CA THR A 69 -1.83 16.83 -15.50
C THR A 69 -2.63 16.38 -14.27
N GLN A 70 -3.25 17.33 -13.57
CA GLN A 70 -4.09 17.03 -12.43
C GLN A 70 -5.33 16.23 -12.86
N ASP A 71 -5.75 15.30 -12.00
CA ASP A 71 -6.99 14.54 -12.10
C ASP A 71 -7.73 14.79 -10.77
N ASP A 72 -8.79 15.60 -10.78
CA ASP A 72 -9.48 16.00 -9.55
C ASP A 72 -8.50 16.57 -8.49
N GLU A 73 -8.40 16.01 -7.28
CA GLU A 73 -7.46 16.43 -6.22
C GLU A 73 -6.10 15.70 -6.24
N ARG A 74 -5.75 15.03 -7.35
CA ARG A 74 -4.63 14.08 -7.40
C ARG A 74 -3.86 14.11 -8.72
N ARG A 75 -2.69 13.46 -8.73
CA ARG A 75 -1.91 13.19 -9.94
C ARG A 75 -1.65 11.70 -10.05
N ILE A 76 -2.27 11.08 -11.03
CA ILE A 76 -2.24 9.63 -11.30
C ILE A 76 -1.19 9.31 -12.38
N VAL A 77 0.05 9.73 -12.13
CA VAL A 77 1.15 9.66 -13.12
C VAL A 77 1.39 8.23 -13.58
N LEU A 78 1.40 7.27 -12.65
CA LEU A 78 1.67 5.88 -12.98
C LEU A 78 0.60 5.28 -13.89
N ASP A 79 -0.68 5.50 -13.58
CA ASP A 79 -1.82 5.07 -14.39
C ASP A 79 -1.67 5.53 -15.85
N ARG A 80 -1.40 6.83 -16.04
CA ARG A 80 -1.24 7.41 -17.37
C ARG A 80 -0.03 6.87 -18.10
N VAL A 81 1.11 6.72 -17.42
CA VAL A 81 2.31 6.11 -18.03
C VAL A 81 2.00 4.69 -18.52
N ILE A 82 1.33 3.86 -17.72
CA ILE A 82 0.97 2.49 -18.15
C ILE A 82 -0.05 2.52 -19.29
N ALA A 83 -1.08 3.38 -19.23
CA ALA A 83 -2.08 3.50 -20.29
C ALA A 83 -1.44 3.92 -21.63
N LEU A 84 -0.53 4.89 -21.61
CA LEU A 84 0.23 5.33 -22.79
C LEU A 84 1.15 4.22 -23.31
N LEU A 85 1.80 3.44 -22.43
CA LEU A 85 2.62 2.30 -22.83
C LEU A 85 1.77 1.20 -23.47
N ILE A 86 0.59 0.90 -22.93
CA ILE A 86 -0.36 -0.06 -23.52
C ILE A 86 -0.74 0.40 -24.93
N TYR A 87 -1.11 1.66 -25.09
CA TYR A 87 -1.43 2.25 -26.38
C TYR A 87 -0.25 2.19 -27.37
N ALA A 88 0.96 2.52 -26.93
CA ALA A 88 2.14 2.50 -27.78
C ALA A 88 2.48 1.10 -28.31
N VAL A 89 2.18 0.05 -27.54
CA VAL A 89 2.44 -1.35 -27.92
C VAL A 89 1.30 -1.96 -28.74
N HIS A 90 0.04 -1.67 -28.39
CA HIS A 90 -1.14 -2.34 -28.97
C HIS A 90 -1.87 -1.50 -30.04
N GLY A 91 -1.58 -0.21 -30.14
CA GLY A 91 -2.31 0.74 -30.99
C GLY A 91 -3.67 1.17 -30.44
N SER A 92 -4.08 0.66 -29.28
CA SER A 92 -5.31 1.01 -28.57
C SER A 92 -5.12 0.87 -27.06
N LEU A 93 -5.85 1.66 -26.28
CA LEU A 93 -5.93 1.45 -24.83
C LEU A 93 -6.78 0.21 -24.54
N ASP A 94 -6.23 -0.75 -23.79
CA ASP A 94 -6.94 -1.92 -23.29
C ASP A 94 -6.95 -1.90 -21.75
N LEU A 95 -8.10 -1.58 -21.18
CA LEU A 95 -8.30 -1.48 -19.73
C LEU A 95 -8.15 -2.84 -19.04
N ARG A 96 -8.31 -3.96 -19.75
CA ARG A 96 -8.06 -5.30 -19.19
C ARG A 96 -6.59 -5.48 -18.84
N ILE A 97 -5.71 -4.95 -19.71
CA ILE A 97 -4.26 -4.96 -19.48
C ILE A 97 -3.91 -3.99 -18.37
N GLN A 98 -4.50 -2.78 -18.36
CA GLN A 98 -4.31 -1.76 -17.31
C GLN A 98 -4.62 -2.36 -15.92
N MET A 99 -5.81 -2.94 -15.75
CA MET A 99 -6.22 -3.60 -14.50
C MET A 99 -5.30 -4.76 -14.14
N PHE A 100 -4.97 -5.63 -15.10
CA PHE A 100 -4.12 -6.78 -14.86
C PHE A 100 -2.72 -6.40 -14.37
N VAL A 101 -2.10 -5.37 -14.95
CA VAL A 101 -0.78 -4.88 -14.53
C VAL A 101 -0.85 -4.38 -13.08
N GLY A 102 -1.89 -3.62 -12.71
CA GLY A 102 -2.10 -3.21 -11.32
C GLY A 102 -2.28 -4.40 -10.38
N LEU A 103 -3.05 -5.42 -10.78
CA LEU A 103 -3.29 -6.63 -9.99
C LEU A 103 -2.06 -7.56 -9.88
N LEU A 104 -1.04 -7.44 -10.73
CA LEU A 104 0.22 -8.16 -10.48
C LEU A 104 0.90 -7.72 -9.17
N SER A 105 0.60 -6.51 -8.70
CA SER A 105 1.15 -5.98 -7.45
C SER A 105 0.76 -6.78 -6.21
N ILE A 106 -0.43 -7.42 -6.19
CA ILE A 106 -0.86 -8.25 -5.05
C ILE A 106 -0.06 -9.55 -4.93
N ILE A 107 0.51 -10.05 -6.03
CA ILE A 107 1.49 -11.16 -6.00
C ILE A 107 2.78 -10.67 -5.32
N GLY A 108 3.24 -9.48 -5.67
CA GLY A 108 4.39 -8.84 -5.03
C GLY A 108 4.18 -8.60 -3.52
N LEU A 109 2.98 -8.20 -3.12
CA LEU A 109 2.59 -8.08 -1.71
C LEU A 109 2.66 -9.42 -0.98
N LEU A 110 2.12 -10.49 -1.57
CA LEU A 110 2.22 -11.83 -1.00
C LEU A 110 3.68 -12.28 -0.86
N TYR A 111 4.54 -11.94 -1.83
CA TYR A 111 5.96 -12.21 -1.74
C TYR A 111 6.62 -11.48 -0.57
N PHE A 112 6.34 -10.19 -0.35
CA PHE A 112 6.83 -9.48 0.83
C PHE A 112 6.36 -10.15 2.13
N PHE A 113 5.08 -10.51 2.21
CA PHE A 113 4.54 -11.26 3.35
C PHE A 113 5.29 -12.57 3.59
N TYR A 114 5.53 -13.36 2.54
CA TYR A 114 6.31 -14.59 2.61
C TYR A 114 7.73 -14.34 3.17
N THR A 115 8.43 -13.32 2.68
CA THR A 115 9.79 -13.02 3.15
C THR A 115 9.82 -12.63 4.63
N ILE A 116 8.82 -11.87 5.10
CA ILE A 116 8.69 -11.50 6.51
C ILE A 116 8.40 -12.73 7.37
N ILE A 117 7.45 -13.58 6.96
CA ILE A 117 7.11 -14.83 7.66
C ILE A 117 8.35 -15.72 7.79
N LYS A 118 9.09 -15.91 6.69
CA LYS A 118 10.31 -16.70 6.68
C LYS A 118 11.42 -16.09 7.55
N GLY A 119 11.67 -14.80 7.41
CA GLY A 119 12.72 -14.08 8.14
C GLY A 119 12.48 -14.06 9.65
N ALA A 120 11.23 -13.90 10.08
CA ALA A 120 10.82 -13.91 11.48
C ALA A 120 10.47 -15.32 12.02
N GLN A 121 10.68 -16.38 11.23
CA GLN A 121 10.39 -17.77 11.59
C GLN A 121 8.93 -17.99 12.07
N LEU A 122 7.99 -17.25 11.48
CA LEU A 122 6.58 -17.29 11.85
C LEU A 122 5.89 -18.55 11.29
N PRO A 123 4.72 -18.93 11.84
CA PRO A 123 3.97 -20.10 11.37
C PRO A 123 3.62 -20.00 9.88
N ALA A 124 3.89 -21.06 9.12
CA ALA A 124 3.65 -21.08 7.67
C ALA A 124 2.18 -20.84 7.30
N ILE A 125 1.23 -21.22 8.16
CA ILE A 125 -0.21 -20.98 7.96
C ILE A 125 -0.55 -19.51 7.70
N LEU A 126 0.28 -18.57 8.18
CA LEU A 126 0.10 -17.15 7.89
C LEU A 126 0.25 -16.81 6.40
N LEU A 127 0.97 -17.63 5.62
CA LEU A 127 1.05 -17.48 4.17
C LEU A 127 -0.31 -17.81 3.52
N LEU A 128 -1.00 -18.86 4.00
CA LEU A 128 -2.36 -19.17 3.56
C LEU A 128 -3.33 -18.06 3.96
N CYS A 129 -3.23 -17.55 5.19
CA CYS A 129 -4.04 -16.40 5.61
C CYS A 129 -3.79 -15.17 4.73
N GLY A 130 -2.52 -14.87 4.42
CA GLY A 130 -2.15 -13.77 3.52
C GLY A 130 -2.68 -13.97 2.10
N ALA A 131 -2.63 -15.19 1.56
CA ALA A 131 -3.18 -15.50 0.26
C ALA A 131 -4.71 -15.35 0.23
N LEU A 132 -5.42 -15.85 1.24
CA LEU A 132 -6.88 -15.67 1.34
C LEU A 132 -7.27 -14.19 1.50
N LEU A 133 -6.47 -13.41 2.25
CA LEU A 133 -6.71 -11.99 2.50
C LEU A 133 -6.43 -11.13 1.28
N LEU A 134 -5.41 -11.45 0.47
CA LEU A 134 -5.09 -10.67 -0.72
C LEU A 134 -5.95 -11.07 -1.91
N PHE A 135 -6.23 -12.37 -2.07
CA PHE A 135 -6.87 -12.92 -3.27
C PHE A 135 -8.34 -13.28 -3.00
N HIS A 136 -9.14 -12.30 -2.58
CA HIS A 136 -10.60 -12.41 -2.49
C HIS A 136 -11.30 -11.42 -3.41
N ILE A 137 -12.53 -11.73 -3.84
CA ILE A 137 -13.27 -10.94 -4.84
C ILE A 137 -14.17 -9.86 -4.20
N GLN A 138 -14.28 -9.80 -2.86
CA GLN A 138 -15.17 -8.85 -2.19
C GLN A 138 -14.96 -7.38 -2.58
N TYR A 139 -13.73 -6.96 -2.91
CA TYR A 139 -13.42 -5.61 -3.39
C TYR A 139 -13.52 -5.49 -4.92
N TYR A 140 -14.49 -6.18 -5.54
CA TYR A 140 -14.64 -6.28 -7.00
C TYR A 140 -14.66 -4.93 -7.71
N GLU A 141 -15.23 -3.89 -7.10
CA GLU A 141 -15.24 -2.54 -7.70
C GLU A 141 -13.81 -2.02 -7.91
N ALA A 142 -12.91 -2.26 -6.96
CA ALA A 142 -11.50 -1.89 -7.10
C ALA A 142 -10.71 -2.83 -8.03
N ILE A 143 -11.20 -4.05 -8.28
CA ILE A 143 -10.57 -5.02 -9.20
C ILE A 143 -10.92 -4.70 -10.66
N PHE A 144 -12.17 -4.35 -10.94
CA PHE A 144 -12.73 -4.24 -12.28
C PHE A 144 -12.91 -2.81 -12.80
N TRP A 145 -12.51 -1.80 -12.02
CA TRP A 145 -12.46 -0.41 -12.45
C TRP A 145 -11.08 -0.09 -13.03
N GLY A 146 -11.03 0.35 -14.30
CA GLY A 146 -9.82 0.41 -15.14
C GLY A 146 -8.57 0.97 -14.46
N MET A 147 -8.66 2.15 -13.85
CA MET A 147 -7.55 2.83 -13.17
C MET A 147 -7.26 2.32 -11.75
N ILE A 148 -8.26 1.83 -11.03
CA ILE A 148 -8.17 1.63 -9.57
C ILE A 148 -7.06 0.64 -9.15
N PRO A 149 -6.79 -0.48 -9.85
CA PRO A 149 -5.67 -1.35 -9.52
C PRO A 149 -4.30 -0.67 -9.58
N LEU A 150 -4.09 0.26 -10.52
CA LEU A 150 -2.83 1.00 -10.68
C LEU A 150 -2.76 2.27 -9.84
N GLN A 151 -3.88 2.68 -9.26
CA GLN A 151 -3.94 3.78 -8.33
C GLN A 151 -3.89 3.30 -6.87
N HIS A 152 -4.93 2.59 -6.42
CA HIS A 152 -5.18 2.30 -5.01
C HIS A 152 -4.67 0.94 -4.55
N ILE A 153 -4.36 0.00 -5.45
CA ILE A 153 -3.82 -1.32 -5.06
C ILE A 153 -2.28 -1.32 -5.12
N ILE A 154 -1.70 -0.94 -6.26
CA ILE A 154 -0.25 -0.96 -6.45
C ILE A 154 0.52 0.00 -5.53
N VAL A 155 -0.12 1.09 -5.06
CA VAL A 155 0.48 2.00 -4.09
C VAL A 155 0.94 1.27 -2.82
N TYR A 156 0.20 0.25 -2.37
CA TYR A 156 0.58 -0.55 -1.20
C TYR A 156 1.81 -1.41 -1.48
N PHE A 157 1.94 -1.95 -2.69
CA PHE A 157 3.14 -2.69 -3.11
C PHE A 157 4.37 -1.79 -3.06
N PHE A 158 4.28 -0.59 -3.61
CA PHE A 158 5.37 0.38 -3.59
C PHE A 158 5.69 0.90 -2.18
N ALA A 159 4.68 1.19 -1.35
CA ALA A 159 4.86 1.62 0.02
C ALA A 159 5.51 0.51 0.89
N ILE A 160 5.02 -0.73 0.81
CA ILE A 160 5.62 -1.85 1.55
C ILE A 160 7.03 -2.14 1.04
N GLY A 161 7.25 -2.13 -0.28
CA GLY A 161 8.58 -2.32 -0.84
C GLY A 161 9.56 -1.21 -0.44
N THR A 162 9.09 0.01 -0.27
CA THR A 162 9.85 1.12 0.31
C THR A 162 10.34 0.76 1.71
N PHE A 163 9.43 0.41 2.63
CA PHE A 163 9.80 0.07 4.01
C PHE A 163 10.62 -1.21 4.11
N TYR A 164 10.34 -2.19 3.26
CA TYR A 164 11.14 -3.40 3.13
C TYR A 164 12.60 -3.06 2.83
N ASN A 165 12.85 -2.09 1.95
CA ASN A 165 14.21 -1.65 1.65
C ASN A 165 14.82 -0.76 2.75
N LEU A 166 14.02 0.09 3.41
CA LEU A 166 14.47 0.91 4.54
C LEU A 166 14.76 0.11 5.82
N TYR A 167 14.28 -1.13 5.93
CA TYR A 167 14.49 -1.96 7.13
C TYR A 167 15.97 -2.26 7.44
N SER A 168 16.83 -2.39 6.43
CA SER A 168 18.28 -2.51 6.66
C SER A 168 19.02 -1.73 5.56
N PRO A 169 19.18 -0.42 5.74
CA PRO A 169 19.57 0.47 4.66
C PRO A 169 21.02 0.25 4.24
N THR A 170 21.21 0.02 2.94
CA THR A 170 22.48 0.11 2.23
C THR A 170 22.32 1.16 1.12
N PRO A 171 23.39 1.70 0.51
CA PRO A 171 23.24 2.68 -0.56
C PRO A 171 22.31 2.23 -1.68
N VAL A 172 22.43 0.96 -2.12
CA VAL A 172 21.55 0.36 -3.13
C VAL A 172 20.11 0.28 -2.63
N ARG A 173 19.88 -0.21 -1.40
CA ARG A 173 18.52 -0.31 -0.84
C ARG A 173 17.87 1.05 -0.62
N ILE A 174 18.63 2.08 -0.27
CA ILE A 174 18.12 3.45 -0.17
C ILE A 174 17.68 3.97 -1.53
N ILE A 175 18.47 3.76 -2.58
CA ILE A 175 18.08 4.14 -3.95
C ILE A 175 16.79 3.39 -4.34
N THR A 176 16.73 2.08 -4.13
CA THR A 176 15.52 1.29 -4.41
C THR A 176 14.32 1.78 -3.60
N ALA A 177 14.50 2.10 -2.32
CA ALA A 177 13.44 2.64 -1.47
C ALA A 177 12.94 4.00 -1.98
N VAL A 178 13.83 4.89 -2.43
CA VAL A 178 13.46 6.18 -3.01
C VAL A 178 12.68 5.98 -4.30
N LEU A 179 13.14 5.10 -5.19
CA LEU A 179 12.43 4.80 -6.44
C LEU A 179 11.04 4.23 -6.17
N MET A 180 10.91 3.25 -5.25
CA MET A 180 9.61 2.71 -4.86
C MET A 180 8.73 3.77 -4.19
N GLY A 181 9.28 4.64 -3.34
CA GLY A 181 8.54 5.71 -2.69
C GLY A 181 7.99 6.74 -3.69
N ILE A 182 8.79 7.10 -4.69
CA ILE A 182 8.36 7.97 -5.80
C ILE A 182 7.23 7.30 -6.58
N LEU A 183 7.35 6.02 -6.91
CA LEU A 183 6.30 5.26 -7.59
C LEU A 183 5.01 5.17 -6.75
N ALA A 184 5.12 5.08 -5.43
CA ALA A 184 3.95 5.16 -4.55
C ALA A 184 3.23 6.51 -4.68
N ILE A 185 3.98 7.62 -4.63
CA ILE A 185 3.42 8.99 -4.82
C ILE A 185 2.79 9.15 -6.21
N PHE A 186 3.41 8.57 -7.24
CA PHE A 186 2.89 8.59 -8.61
C PHE A 186 1.67 7.70 -8.83
N SER A 187 1.43 6.74 -7.95
CA SER A 187 0.22 5.90 -8.00
C SER A 187 -0.95 6.66 -7.39
N ASP A 188 -0.80 7.16 -6.16
CA ASP A 188 -1.89 7.83 -5.45
C ASP A 188 -1.38 8.82 -4.38
N VAL A 189 -2.24 9.77 -4.00
CA VAL A 189 -1.95 10.77 -2.96
C VAL A 189 -1.60 10.12 -1.60
N SER A 190 -2.15 8.94 -1.30
CA SER A 190 -1.79 8.17 -0.11
C SER A 190 -0.31 7.73 -0.09
N GLY A 191 0.35 7.67 -1.25
CA GLY A 191 1.79 7.41 -1.36
C GLY A 191 2.64 8.46 -0.65
N THR A 192 2.14 9.68 -0.45
CA THR A 192 2.85 10.74 0.28
C THR A 192 3.14 10.37 1.75
N PHE A 193 2.36 9.45 2.35
CA PHE A 193 2.58 8.95 3.70
C PHE A 193 3.87 8.12 3.85
N VAL A 194 4.52 7.72 2.75
CA VAL A 194 5.84 7.06 2.83
C VAL A 194 6.94 7.99 3.37
N LEU A 195 6.81 9.32 3.23
CA LEU A 195 7.75 10.28 3.81
C LEU A 195 7.77 10.19 5.35
N PRO A 196 6.69 10.51 6.09
CA PRO A 196 6.70 10.49 7.54
C PRO A 196 6.99 9.08 8.10
N ALA A 197 6.47 8.03 7.48
CA ALA A 197 6.74 6.65 7.89
C ALA A 197 8.22 6.27 7.69
N GLY A 198 8.84 6.66 6.57
CA GLY A 198 10.25 6.41 6.31
C GLY A 198 11.18 7.19 7.25
N ILE A 199 10.82 8.43 7.60
CA ILE A 199 11.52 9.20 8.65
C ILE A 199 11.48 8.43 9.97
N ALA A 200 10.30 7.94 10.39
CA ALA A 200 10.15 7.20 11.63
C ALA A 200 11.03 5.93 11.64
N VAL A 201 10.99 5.14 10.56
CA VAL A 201 11.79 3.91 10.42
C VAL A 201 13.29 4.21 10.54
N LEU A 202 13.81 5.18 9.79
CA LEU A 202 15.24 5.50 9.76
C LEU A 202 15.71 6.16 11.08
N THR A 203 14.86 6.97 11.71
CA THR A 203 15.15 7.61 13.00
C THR A 203 15.22 6.58 14.12
N LEU A 204 14.30 5.60 14.14
CA LEU A 204 14.34 4.48 15.10
C LEU A 204 15.61 3.63 14.95
N GLN A 205 16.13 3.53 13.73
CA GLN A 205 17.41 2.86 13.45
C GLN A 205 18.65 3.75 13.70
N ARG A 206 18.46 5.03 14.09
CA ARG A 206 19.52 6.05 14.28
C ARG A 206 20.35 6.33 13.02
N GLN A 207 19.76 6.16 11.84
CA GLN A 207 20.42 6.27 10.53
C GLN A 207 20.33 7.70 9.97
N TRP A 208 20.87 8.70 10.69
CA TRP A 208 20.66 10.13 10.40
C TRP A 208 21.08 10.59 9.00
N LYS A 209 22.17 10.03 8.45
CA LYS A 209 22.60 10.30 7.07
C LYS A 209 21.49 9.94 6.07
N TYR A 210 20.87 8.78 6.25
CA TYR A 210 19.80 8.32 5.38
C TYR A 210 18.49 9.05 5.64
N VAL A 211 18.23 9.52 6.87
CA VAL A 211 17.09 10.42 7.16
C VAL A 211 17.21 11.68 6.30
N ALA A 212 18.38 12.33 6.27
CA ALA A 212 18.58 13.54 5.46
C ALA A 212 18.34 13.29 3.96
N ILE A 213 18.93 12.21 3.41
CA ILE A 213 18.73 11.81 2.01
C ILE A 213 17.25 11.55 1.72
N TRP A 214 16.56 10.83 2.61
CA TRP A 214 15.15 10.49 2.48
C TRP A 214 14.25 11.73 2.48
N VAL A 215 14.46 12.64 3.44
CA VAL A 215 13.69 13.88 3.55
C VAL A 215 13.89 14.76 2.32
N ILE A 216 15.12 14.89 1.82
CA ILE A 216 15.39 15.69 0.63
C ILE A 216 14.71 15.06 -0.60
N ALA A 217 14.92 13.76 -0.84
CA ALA A 217 14.40 13.08 -2.02
C ALA A 217 12.86 13.04 -2.03
N MET A 218 12.26 12.53 -0.96
CA MET A 218 10.81 12.39 -0.85
C MET A 218 10.11 13.73 -0.63
N GLY A 219 10.73 14.65 0.12
CA GLY A 219 10.20 16.00 0.31
C GLY A 219 10.17 16.80 -0.99
N ALA A 220 11.24 16.74 -1.80
CA ALA A 220 11.24 17.34 -3.13
C ALA A 220 10.16 16.74 -4.03
N MET A 221 9.99 15.40 -3.99
CA MET A 221 8.97 14.72 -4.79
C MET A 221 7.55 15.14 -4.38
N ILE A 222 7.27 15.22 -3.08
CA ILE A 222 5.98 15.65 -2.55
C ILE A 222 5.73 17.12 -2.90
N TRP A 223 6.74 17.98 -2.76
CA TRP A 223 6.63 19.38 -3.18
C TRP A 223 6.27 19.50 -4.66
N LEU A 224 6.96 18.77 -5.53
CA LEU A 224 6.64 18.69 -6.96
C LEU A 224 5.20 18.17 -7.18
N TYR A 225 4.81 17.10 -6.48
CA TYR A 225 3.47 16.50 -6.59
C TYR A 225 2.35 17.48 -6.26
N TYR A 226 2.53 18.38 -5.28
CA TYR A 226 1.53 19.38 -4.92
C TYR A 226 1.72 20.75 -5.61
N HIS A 227 2.81 20.93 -6.36
CA HIS A 227 3.08 22.20 -7.05
C HIS A 227 1.97 22.50 -8.06
N ASN A 228 1.28 23.64 -7.92
CA ASN A 228 0.10 24.03 -8.73
C ASN A 228 -1.04 23.01 -8.70
N LEU A 229 -1.22 22.30 -7.58
CA LEU A 229 -2.40 21.46 -7.38
C LEU A 229 -3.52 22.30 -6.77
N GLU A 230 -4.67 22.35 -7.42
CA GLU A 230 -5.85 23.09 -6.95
C GLU A 230 -6.89 22.13 -6.39
N ILE A 231 -7.28 22.31 -5.13
CA ILE A 231 -8.33 21.48 -4.52
C ILE A 231 -9.69 22.09 -4.92
N PRO A 232 -10.58 21.34 -5.60
CA PRO A 232 -11.87 21.87 -6.01
C PRO A 232 -12.71 22.37 -4.82
N ALA A 233 -13.40 23.50 -4.98
CA ALA A 233 -14.14 24.15 -3.90
C ALA A 233 -15.29 23.31 -3.32
N TYR A 234 -15.78 22.33 -4.07
CA TYR A 234 -16.84 21.40 -3.62
C TYR A 234 -16.31 20.27 -2.73
N ARG A 235 -14.98 20.07 -2.64
CA ARG A 235 -14.39 19.03 -1.79
C ARG A 235 -14.36 19.50 -0.32
N PRO A 236 -14.76 18.65 0.65
CA PRO A 236 -14.72 19.00 2.07
C PRO A 236 -13.32 19.36 2.54
N LYS A 237 -13.19 20.45 3.29
CA LYS A 237 -11.94 20.86 3.92
C LYS A 237 -11.70 20.06 5.20
N LEU A 238 -10.47 20.07 5.70
CA LEU A 238 -10.14 19.49 7.00
C LEU A 238 -11.01 20.07 8.13
N SER A 239 -11.30 21.38 8.09
CA SER A 239 -12.20 22.05 9.04
C SER A 239 -13.60 21.45 9.05
N ASP A 240 -14.12 21.08 7.88
CA ASP A 240 -15.48 20.54 7.73
C ASP A 240 -15.54 19.14 8.34
N ASN A 241 -14.51 18.32 8.10
CA ASN A 241 -14.39 17.01 8.74
C ASN A 241 -14.26 17.11 10.27
N LEU A 242 -13.45 18.06 10.77
CA LEU A 242 -13.25 18.27 12.21
C LEU A 242 -14.52 18.75 12.93
N ALA A 243 -15.44 19.40 12.22
CA ALA A 243 -16.77 19.74 12.75
C ALA A 243 -17.67 18.51 12.96
N HIS A 244 -17.33 17.37 12.35
CA HIS A 244 -18.10 16.12 12.42
C HIS A 244 -17.27 14.96 12.99
N PRO A 245 -16.77 15.04 14.24
CA PRO A 245 -15.89 14.03 14.81
C PRO A 245 -16.53 12.63 14.92
N LYS A 246 -17.86 12.59 15.10
CA LYS A 246 -18.62 11.32 15.08
C LYS A 246 -18.53 10.62 13.72
N LEU A 247 -18.56 11.39 12.63
CA LEU A 247 -18.46 10.85 11.28
C LEU A 247 -17.04 10.34 11.00
N ILE A 248 -16.01 11.01 11.53
CA ILE A 248 -14.62 10.54 11.46
C ILE A 248 -14.49 9.16 12.13
N ILE A 249 -14.99 9.02 13.37
CA ILE A 249 -14.94 7.75 14.11
C ILE A 249 -15.74 6.67 13.36
N TYR A 250 -16.94 7.01 12.89
CA TYR A 250 -17.77 6.10 12.10
C TYR A 250 -17.04 5.61 10.84
N ASN A 251 -16.50 6.51 10.03
CA ASN A 251 -15.78 6.16 8.80
C ASN A 251 -14.53 5.33 9.11
N PHE A 252 -13.77 5.69 10.13
CA PHE A 252 -12.58 4.96 10.55
C PHE A 252 -12.88 3.51 10.93
N LEU A 253 -13.94 3.29 11.73
CA LEU A 253 -14.39 1.94 12.07
C LEU A 253 -14.96 1.22 10.85
N ALA A 254 -15.73 1.92 10.02
CA ALA A 254 -16.35 1.34 8.82
C ALA A 254 -15.31 0.86 7.81
N PHE A 255 -14.32 1.69 7.46
CA PHE A 255 -13.23 1.31 6.56
C PHE A 255 -12.46 0.08 7.06
N SER A 256 -12.25 0.00 8.37
CA SER A 256 -11.49 -1.11 8.97
C SER A 256 -12.28 -2.41 9.02
N GLY A 257 -13.60 -2.33 9.14
CA GLY A 257 -14.50 -3.48 9.22
C GLY A 257 -15.22 -3.83 7.91
N ILE A 258 -14.94 -3.14 6.81
CA ILE A 258 -15.66 -3.30 5.53
C ILE A 258 -15.53 -4.73 4.96
N SER A 259 -14.48 -5.46 5.33
CA SER A 259 -14.30 -6.87 5.00
C SER A 259 -15.40 -7.78 5.56
N ALA A 260 -16.16 -7.33 6.58
CA ALA A 260 -17.32 -8.06 7.09
C ALA A 260 -18.64 -7.69 6.38
N ASP A 261 -18.60 -6.89 5.32
CA ASP A 261 -19.80 -6.56 4.57
C ASP A 261 -20.35 -7.79 3.84
N ALA A 262 -21.50 -8.28 4.30
CA ALA A 262 -22.24 -9.38 3.70
C ALA A 262 -22.99 -8.99 2.40
N ASN A 263 -22.77 -7.76 1.90
CA ASN A 263 -23.35 -7.24 0.67
C ASN A 263 -24.88 -7.41 0.67
N THR A 264 -25.50 -7.80 -0.44
CA THR A 264 -26.97 -7.94 -0.57
C THR A 264 -27.61 -9.00 0.33
N LEU A 265 -26.85 -9.82 1.06
CA LEU A 265 -27.40 -10.86 1.93
C LEU A 265 -28.14 -10.31 3.16
N PHE A 266 -27.75 -9.13 3.65
CA PHE A 266 -28.35 -8.50 4.83
C PHE A 266 -28.94 -7.13 4.51
N ALA A 267 -29.95 -6.72 5.29
CA ALA A 267 -30.47 -5.36 5.24
C ALA A 267 -29.38 -4.32 5.59
N HIS A 268 -29.46 -3.13 5.00
CA HIS A 268 -28.46 -2.06 5.14
C HIS A 268 -28.04 -1.80 6.60
N THR A 269 -28.99 -1.67 7.52
CA THR A 269 -28.72 -1.44 8.95
C THR A 269 -27.88 -2.55 9.58
N ASN A 270 -28.17 -3.81 9.24
CA ASN A 270 -27.45 -4.97 9.79
C ASN A 270 -26.04 -5.05 9.20
N ARG A 271 -25.88 -4.76 7.90
CA ARG A 271 -24.56 -4.68 7.24
C ARG A 271 -23.68 -3.65 7.92
N VAL A 272 -24.17 -2.42 8.04
CA VAL A 272 -23.45 -1.32 8.68
C VAL A 272 -23.08 -1.67 10.13
N THR A 273 -24.02 -2.25 10.89
CA THR A 273 -23.75 -2.66 12.28
C THR A 273 -22.64 -3.71 12.35
N LEU A 274 -22.68 -4.72 11.50
CA LEU A 274 -21.66 -5.77 11.44
C LEU A 274 -20.28 -5.21 11.04
N ILE A 275 -20.25 -4.31 10.06
CA ILE A 275 -19.04 -3.61 9.60
C ILE A 275 -18.42 -2.83 10.76
N LEU A 276 -19.20 -1.97 11.44
CA LEU A 276 -18.71 -1.17 12.55
C LEU A 276 -18.23 -2.01 13.73
N PHE A 277 -18.97 -3.07 14.07
CA PHE A 277 -18.61 -3.98 15.16
C PHE A 277 -17.30 -4.71 14.87
N THR A 278 -17.13 -5.20 13.65
CA THR A 278 -15.87 -5.82 13.20
C THR A 278 -14.72 -4.82 13.27
N GLY A 279 -14.91 -3.60 12.77
CA GLY A 279 -13.92 -2.53 12.85
C GLY A 279 -13.49 -2.25 14.30
N MET A 280 -14.45 -2.19 15.22
CA MET A 280 -14.18 -1.97 16.65
C MET A 280 -13.35 -3.10 17.26
N ILE A 281 -13.67 -4.36 16.93
CA ILE A 281 -12.89 -5.53 17.38
C ILE A 281 -11.47 -5.45 16.86
N LEU A 282 -11.27 -5.19 15.57
CA LEU A 282 -9.94 -5.13 14.95
C LEU A 282 -9.06 -4.06 15.60
N TRP A 283 -9.60 -2.86 15.85
CA TRP A 283 -8.88 -1.81 16.56
C TRP A 283 -8.63 -2.16 18.03
N GLY A 284 -9.60 -2.77 18.71
CA GLY A 284 -9.41 -3.25 20.09
C GLY A 284 -8.27 -4.25 20.21
N VAL A 285 -8.21 -5.22 19.28
CA VAL A 285 -7.12 -6.20 19.19
C VAL A 285 -5.78 -5.51 18.90
N LEU A 286 -5.75 -4.59 17.92
CA LEU A 286 -4.54 -3.87 17.58
C LEU A 286 -4.01 -3.05 18.77
N PHE A 287 -4.86 -2.25 19.43
CA PHE A 287 -4.46 -1.47 20.59
C PHE A 287 -3.99 -2.35 21.75
N TYR A 288 -4.64 -3.49 21.97
CA TYR A 288 -4.19 -4.46 22.96
C TYR A 288 -2.77 -4.97 22.66
N TYR A 289 -2.49 -5.37 21.43
CA TYR A 289 -1.14 -5.83 21.05
C TYR A 289 -0.10 -4.71 21.06
N VAL A 290 -0.45 -3.50 20.63
CA VAL A 290 0.44 -2.32 20.72
C VAL A 290 0.78 -2.03 22.19
N PHE A 291 -0.21 -2.06 23.08
CA PHE A 291 -0.01 -1.91 24.51
C PHE A 291 0.93 -2.98 25.09
N LEU A 292 0.74 -4.25 24.71
CA LEU A 292 1.63 -5.34 25.12
C LEU A 292 3.07 -5.14 24.63
N LEU A 293 3.24 -4.66 23.39
CA LEU A 293 4.55 -4.36 22.82
C LEU A 293 5.24 -3.23 23.59
N ILE A 294 4.54 -2.12 23.85
CA ILE A 294 5.07 -0.98 24.61
C ILE A 294 5.43 -1.42 26.03
N LYS A 295 4.56 -2.17 26.72
CA LYS A 295 4.81 -2.69 28.06
C LYS A 295 6.02 -3.62 28.12
N THR A 296 6.21 -4.46 27.10
CA THR A 296 7.35 -5.38 27.03
C THR A 296 8.65 -4.62 26.75
N ALA A 297 8.62 -3.64 25.85
CA ALA A 297 9.76 -2.79 25.53
C ALA A 297 10.20 -1.93 26.73
N SER A 298 9.25 -1.32 27.45
CA SER A 298 9.54 -0.55 28.66
C SER A 298 10.11 -1.43 29.77
N SER A 299 9.55 -2.63 29.98
CA SER A 299 10.06 -3.60 30.97
C SER A 299 11.49 -4.05 30.66
N ARG A 300 11.82 -4.32 29.38
CA ARG A 300 13.19 -4.65 28.96
C ARG A 300 14.14 -3.47 29.12
N THR A 301 13.67 -2.25 28.86
CA THR A 301 14.47 -1.02 29.01
C THR A 301 14.79 -0.79 30.48
N ILE A 302 13.80 -0.88 31.37
CA ILE A 302 13.97 -0.82 32.83
C ILE A 302 14.88 -1.94 33.33
N PHE A 303 14.73 -3.17 32.82
CA PHE A 303 15.60 -4.29 33.17
C PHE A 303 17.06 -4.04 32.75
N MET A 304 17.30 -3.57 31.53
CA MET A 304 18.64 -3.20 31.02
C MET A 304 19.25 -2.04 31.83
N PHE A 305 18.47 -1.03 32.22
CA PHE A 305 18.92 0.03 33.12
C PHE A 305 19.23 -0.49 34.53
N SER A 306 18.47 -1.46 35.05
CA SER A 306 18.75 -2.06 36.37
C SER A 306 19.96 -3.01 36.36
N LEU A 307 20.26 -3.66 35.22
CA LEU A 307 21.51 -4.40 35.03
C LEU A 307 22.70 -3.44 34.90
N ALA A 308 22.56 -2.36 34.13
CA ALA A 308 23.60 -1.34 33.97
C ALA A 308 23.89 -0.62 35.30
N GLY A 309 22.89 -0.45 36.17
CA GLY A 309 23.05 0.09 37.53
C GLY A 309 23.62 -0.90 38.57
N LYS A 310 23.81 -2.18 38.21
CA LYS A 310 24.41 -3.21 39.07
C LYS A 310 25.81 -3.66 38.62
N LEU A 311 26.27 -3.20 37.46
CA LEU A 311 27.66 -3.37 37.06
C LEU A 311 28.48 -2.20 37.63
N PRO A 312 29.49 -2.46 38.47
CA PRO A 312 30.41 -1.40 38.86
C PRO A 312 31.13 -0.93 37.59
N PHE A 313 30.97 0.34 37.26
CA PHE A 313 31.87 1.02 36.34
C PHE A 313 33.28 0.95 36.92
N GLY A 314 34.07 0.02 36.38
CA GLY A 314 35.50 -0.10 36.58
C GLY A 314 36.11 -0.45 35.23
N GLU A 315 36.63 0.57 34.56
CA GLU A 315 37.68 0.55 33.54
C GLU A 315 37.92 -0.75 32.75
N ALA A 316 37.50 -0.76 31.47
CA ALA A 316 38.33 -1.16 30.33
C ALA A 316 37.43 -1.31 29.09
N LEU A 317 37.79 -0.59 28.03
CA LEU A 317 37.69 -0.96 26.59
C LEU A 317 37.59 0.30 25.73
N PHE A 318 38.60 1.16 25.86
CA PHE A 318 39.25 1.74 24.69
C PHE A 318 40.55 0.97 24.49
N THR A 319 40.51 -0.03 23.62
CA THR A 319 41.62 -0.58 22.82
C THR A 319 41.02 -1.52 21.79
#